data_AF-A0A662FFD9-F1
#
_entry.id   AF-A0A662FFD9-F1
#
_cell.length_a   1.000
_cell.length_b   1.000
_cell.length_c   1.000
_cell.angle_alpha   90.00
_cell.angle_beta   90.00
_cell.angle_gamma   90.00
#
_symmetry.space_group_name_H-M   'P 1'
#
loop_
_entity.id
_entity.type
_entity.pdbx_description
1 polymer ?
#
loop_
_entity_poly.entity_id
_entity_poly.type
_entity_poly.pdbx_seq_one_letter_code
_entity_poly.pdbx_strand_id
1 'polypeptide(L)'
;MSLKDEIYEHLLNVAKARARIPLEVARALDIPTTPVGISKAFFGLPIIVPGHDPIYRGQYVTHTVYASPDGDEVWVIRTGIFSIMAVFVAEGRKYYYPFAENGFLTAMAPTVLEWIERGEDPYGRRFAGYFEAVGNFRHGYVECKRSDILYIDQITQGKLPVVIVDKYKILRTTPPSEFVEEYAAAQYTIRELLKQKVEYERTIRNLRLVVTTREAEFVALKEDLEGLKNTVTTLLRENERLRTELMTRDIRERLRATGIERYERITEALERLTSDLTDLLDRISTLRERVEKITPAPQVVAPPPKEEKAPAPTPTPAGEERKYIKAGE
;
A
#
# COMPACT_ATOMS: atom_id res chain seq x y z
N MET A 1 14.65 -17.86 11.84
CA MET A 1 14.62 -16.42 12.17
C MET A 1 13.78 -15.76 11.08
N SER A 2 13.90 -14.46 10.77
CA SER A 2 13.27 -13.95 9.55
C SER A 2 14.13 -14.29 8.33
N LEU A 3 13.49 -14.61 7.20
CA LEU A 3 14.17 -14.74 5.90
C LEU A 3 14.98 -13.48 5.54
N LYS A 4 14.57 -12.31 6.04
CA LYS A 4 15.33 -11.06 5.88
C LYS A 4 16.66 -11.08 6.65
N ASP A 5 16.68 -11.64 7.85
CA ASP A 5 17.86 -11.72 8.70
C ASP A 5 18.88 -12.69 8.06
N GLU A 6 18.39 -13.83 7.59
CA GLU A 6 19.18 -14.87 6.90
C GLU A 6 19.78 -14.32 5.59
N ILE A 7 19.01 -13.58 4.77
CA ILE A 7 19.54 -12.91 3.57
C ILE A 7 20.57 -11.82 3.93
N TYR A 8 20.35 -11.08 5.02
CA TYR A 8 21.26 -10.01 5.46
C TYR A 8 22.60 -10.58 5.98
N GLU A 9 22.57 -11.64 6.79
CA GLU A 9 23.78 -12.38 7.17
C GLU A 9 24.48 -12.98 5.94
N HIS A 10 23.73 -13.57 4.99
CA HIS A 10 24.33 -14.19 3.82
C HIS A 10 25.03 -13.16 2.91
N LEU A 11 24.45 -11.96 2.75
CA LEU A 11 25.07 -10.83 2.06
C LEU A 11 26.30 -10.30 2.80
N LEU A 12 26.24 -10.13 4.12
CA LEU A 12 27.39 -9.75 4.95
C LEU A 12 28.53 -10.78 4.85
N ASN A 13 28.19 -12.07 4.79
CA ASN A 13 29.18 -13.14 4.67
C ASN A 13 29.76 -13.26 3.26
N VAL A 14 28.98 -13.01 2.20
CA VAL A 14 29.51 -12.88 0.82
C VAL A 14 30.42 -11.66 0.68
N ALA A 15 30.09 -10.52 1.31
CA ALA A 15 30.95 -9.34 1.35
C ALA A 15 32.28 -9.61 2.07
N LYS A 16 32.25 -10.34 3.20
CA LYS A 16 33.47 -10.80 3.91
C LYS A 16 34.28 -11.82 3.10
N ALA A 17 33.62 -12.69 2.33
CA ALA A 17 34.26 -13.74 1.54
C ALA A 17 35.00 -13.21 0.30
N ARG A 18 34.45 -12.19 -0.37
CA ARG A 18 35.03 -11.61 -1.61
C ARG A 18 36.38 -10.89 -1.43
N ALA A 19 36.90 -10.75 -0.21
CA ALA A 19 38.10 -9.97 0.09
C ALA A 19 39.10 -10.66 1.05
N ARG A 20 39.19 -11.99 1.03
CA ARG A 20 40.25 -12.75 1.74
C ARG A 20 41.02 -13.69 0.81
N ILE A 21 42.16 -13.19 0.34
CA ILE A 21 43.25 -13.99 -0.25
C ILE A 21 43.71 -15.01 0.82
N PRO A 22 44.05 -16.27 0.47
CA PRO A 22 44.40 -17.30 1.46
C PRO A 22 45.69 -16.96 2.24
N LEU A 23 45.53 -16.60 3.52
CA LEU A 23 46.57 -16.07 4.42
C LEU A 23 47.38 -17.15 5.17
N GLU A 24 47.31 -18.40 4.74
CA GLU A 24 47.84 -19.54 5.49
C GLU A 24 49.38 -19.65 5.39
N VAL A 25 49.95 -19.29 4.24
CA VAL A 25 51.41 -19.43 3.97
C VAL A 25 52.25 -18.39 4.71
N ALA A 26 51.73 -17.18 4.95
CA ALA A 26 52.47 -16.08 5.57
C ALA A 26 52.83 -16.30 7.06
N ARG A 27 52.26 -17.33 7.70
CA ARG A 27 52.44 -17.63 9.13
C ARG A 27 53.61 -18.56 9.45
N ALA A 28 54.29 -19.13 8.44
CA ALA A 28 55.23 -20.23 8.62
C ALA A 28 56.70 -19.83 8.91
N LEU A 29 57.06 -18.55 8.85
CA LEU A 29 58.45 -18.08 9.01
C LEU A 29 58.64 -17.29 10.32
N ASP A 30 58.96 -18.03 11.38
CA ASP A 30 59.07 -17.51 12.75
C ASP A 30 60.29 -16.58 13.00
N ILE A 31 61.30 -16.61 12.12
CA ILE A 31 62.49 -15.77 12.24
C ILE A 31 62.31 -14.51 11.38
N PRO A 32 62.49 -13.28 11.91
CA PRO A 32 62.59 -12.10 11.07
C PRO A 32 63.88 -12.19 10.25
N THR A 33 63.77 -12.49 8.96
CA THR A 33 64.89 -12.40 8.02
C THR A 33 65.43 -10.98 8.01
N THR A 34 66.76 -10.83 7.92
CA THR A 34 67.37 -9.52 7.81
C THR A 34 66.84 -8.81 6.56
N PRO A 35 66.44 -7.53 6.63
CA PRO A 35 65.89 -6.84 5.48
C PRO A 35 66.95 -6.71 4.37
N VAL A 36 66.61 -7.17 3.17
CA VAL A 36 67.46 -7.16 1.97
C VAL A 36 66.88 -6.19 0.93
N GLY A 37 67.76 -5.50 0.20
CA GLY A 37 67.39 -4.57 -0.86
C GLY A 37 66.43 -3.48 -0.38
N ILE A 38 65.32 -3.31 -1.10
CA ILE A 38 64.25 -2.34 -0.83
C ILE A 38 63.80 -2.38 0.64
N SER A 39 63.72 -3.55 1.27
CA SER A 39 63.29 -3.69 2.67
C SER A 39 64.14 -2.94 3.68
N LYS A 40 65.40 -2.58 3.36
CA LYS A 40 66.24 -1.79 4.26
C LYS A 40 65.77 -0.33 4.38
N ALA A 41 65.33 0.27 3.28
CA ALA A 41 64.86 1.66 3.29
C ALA A 41 63.56 1.83 4.10
N PHE A 42 62.75 0.78 4.17
CA PHE A 42 61.51 0.75 4.95
C PHE A 42 61.70 0.39 6.43
N PHE A 43 62.82 -0.23 6.83
CA PHE A 43 62.98 -0.77 8.19
C PHE A 43 62.86 0.32 9.27
N GLY A 44 61.92 0.13 10.20
CA GLY A 44 61.66 1.07 11.28
C GLY A 44 60.76 2.25 10.93
N LEU A 45 60.37 2.45 9.66
CA LEU A 45 59.44 3.50 9.28
C LEU A 45 58.01 3.20 9.79
N PRO A 46 57.24 4.22 10.24
CA PRO A 46 55.87 4.03 10.71
C PRO A 46 54.92 3.74 9.54
N ILE A 47 54.02 2.76 9.72
CA ILE A 47 52.99 2.40 8.74
C ILE A 47 51.65 3.01 9.16
N ILE A 48 51.06 3.77 8.23
CA ILE A 48 49.77 4.44 8.35
C ILE A 48 48.82 3.84 7.31
N VAL A 49 47.66 3.36 7.76
CA VAL A 49 46.57 2.84 6.90
C VAL A 49 45.33 3.72 7.09
N PRO A 50 45.12 4.73 6.23
CA PRO A 50 43.91 5.58 6.28
C PRO A 50 42.66 4.72 6.16
N GLY A 51 41.61 5.06 6.92
CA GLY A 51 40.35 4.29 6.93
C GLY A 51 40.38 2.97 7.71
N HIS A 52 41.52 2.60 8.31
CA HIS A 52 41.57 1.51 9.29
C HIS A 52 41.65 2.09 10.72
N ASP A 53 41.02 1.41 11.68
CA ASP A 53 41.20 1.69 13.12
C ASP A 53 41.98 0.53 13.78
N PRO A 54 43.07 0.78 14.54
CA PRO A 54 43.82 2.03 14.60
C PRO A 54 44.48 2.37 13.24
N ILE A 55 44.65 3.67 13.00
CA ILE A 55 45.25 4.21 11.76
C ILE A 55 46.75 3.89 11.69
N TYR A 56 47.47 3.99 12.82
CA TYR A 56 48.86 3.54 12.95
C TYR A 56 48.88 2.02 13.15
N ARG A 57 49.68 1.31 12.35
CA ARG A 57 49.78 -0.16 12.38
C ARG A 57 51.11 -0.69 12.91
N GLY A 58 51.91 0.15 13.54
CA GLY A 58 53.29 -0.17 13.93
C GLY A 58 54.31 0.26 12.87
N GLN A 59 55.58 0.00 13.16
CA GLN A 59 56.70 0.19 12.24
C GLN A 59 56.82 -1.00 11.29
N TYR A 60 57.34 -0.77 10.09
CA TYR A 60 57.72 -1.81 9.15
C TYR A 60 58.90 -2.64 9.69
N VAL A 61 58.79 -3.97 9.61
CA VAL A 61 59.86 -4.93 9.94
C VAL A 61 60.37 -5.61 8.67
N THR A 62 59.49 -6.32 7.96
CA THR A 62 59.76 -7.02 6.69
C THR A 62 58.46 -7.10 5.88
N HIS A 63 58.52 -7.52 4.62
CA HIS A 63 57.34 -7.93 3.86
C HIS A 63 57.60 -9.24 3.11
N THR A 64 56.53 -9.95 2.75
CA THR A 64 56.54 -10.98 1.71
C THR A 64 55.72 -10.50 0.51
N VAL A 65 56.19 -10.82 -0.70
CA VAL A 65 55.53 -10.49 -1.98
C VAL A 65 54.85 -11.73 -2.53
N TYR A 66 53.61 -11.59 -2.96
CA TYR A 66 52.86 -12.59 -3.70
C TYR A 66 52.39 -11.98 -5.02
N ALA A 67 52.50 -12.72 -6.13
CA ALA A 67 51.91 -12.27 -7.39
C ALA A 67 50.39 -12.51 -7.36
N SER A 68 49.58 -11.46 -7.59
CA SER A 68 48.15 -11.63 -7.86
C SER A 68 47.96 -12.25 -9.26
N PRO A 69 46.91 -13.05 -9.50
CA PRO A 69 46.46 -13.38 -10.85
C PRO A 69 46.20 -12.15 -11.73
N ASP A 70 45.92 -10.99 -11.13
CA ASP A 70 45.75 -9.70 -11.83
C ASP A 70 47.06 -9.11 -12.40
N GLY A 71 48.22 -9.68 -12.08
CA GLY A 71 49.55 -9.12 -12.37
C GLY A 71 50.09 -8.12 -11.33
N ASP A 72 49.23 -7.63 -10.41
CA ASP A 72 49.66 -6.79 -9.28
C ASP A 72 50.47 -7.58 -8.25
N GLU A 73 51.56 -6.99 -7.74
CA GLU A 73 52.24 -7.47 -6.53
C GLU A 73 51.40 -7.19 -5.29
N VAL A 74 51.02 -8.23 -4.55
CA VAL A 74 50.43 -8.13 -3.20
C VAL A 74 51.54 -8.22 -2.16
N TRP A 75 51.67 -7.19 -1.34
CA TRP A 75 52.65 -7.09 -0.26
C TRP A 75 51.96 -7.40 1.08
N VAL A 76 52.43 -8.43 1.77
CA VAL A 76 52.05 -8.73 3.15
C VAL A 76 53.16 -8.20 4.06
N ILE A 77 52.94 -6.99 4.59
CA ILE A 77 53.91 -6.28 5.42
C ILE A 77 53.76 -6.73 6.87
N ARG A 78 54.85 -7.19 7.49
CA ARG A 78 54.93 -7.51 8.92
C ARG A 78 55.29 -6.26 9.71
N THR A 79 54.52 -5.97 10.75
CA THR A 79 54.68 -4.77 11.57
C THR A 79 55.14 -5.09 13.00
N GLY A 80 55.82 -4.13 13.61
CA GLY A 80 56.33 -4.20 14.98
C GLY A 80 56.14 -2.90 15.75
N ILE A 81 56.42 -2.94 17.04
CA ILE A 81 56.51 -1.77 17.92
C ILE A 81 57.85 -1.89 18.67
N PHE A 82 58.83 -1.09 18.27
CA PHE A 82 60.20 -1.15 18.79
C PHE A 82 60.90 0.22 18.78
N SER A 83 61.78 0.42 19.76
CA SER A 83 62.68 1.57 19.83
C SER A 83 64.02 1.20 19.21
N ILE A 84 64.60 2.10 18.42
CA ILE A 84 65.98 2.02 17.93
C ILE A 84 66.85 2.74 18.96
N MET A 85 67.76 2.01 19.58
CA MET A 85 68.64 2.47 20.65
C MET A 85 70.07 2.62 20.12
N ALA A 86 70.69 3.78 20.32
CA ALA A 86 72.14 3.94 20.13
C ALA A 86 72.87 3.26 21.28
N VAL A 87 73.83 2.39 20.96
CA VAL A 87 74.62 1.65 21.96
C VAL A 87 75.93 2.38 22.21
N PHE A 88 76.17 2.76 23.46
CA PHE A 88 77.44 3.30 23.94
C PHE A 88 78.09 2.31 24.92
N VAL A 89 79.42 2.25 24.95
CA VAL A 89 80.18 1.33 25.79
C VAL A 89 81.20 2.10 26.63
N ALA A 90 81.26 1.76 27.91
CA ALA A 90 82.35 2.10 28.82
C ALA A 90 82.56 0.92 29.78
N GLU A 91 83.81 0.61 30.11
CA GLU A 91 84.18 -0.44 31.09
C GLU A 91 83.53 -1.82 30.82
N GLY A 92 83.31 -2.15 29.55
CA GLY A 92 82.63 -3.39 29.13
C GLY A 92 81.11 -3.41 29.33
N ARG A 93 80.51 -2.34 29.86
CA ARG A 93 79.06 -2.20 30.05
C ARG A 93 78.43 -1.46 28.86
N LYS A 94 77.28 -1.96 28.40
CA LYS A 94 76.43 -1.29 27.40
C LYS A 94 75.50 -0.28 28.06
N TYR A 95 75.38 0.89 27.43
CA TYR A 95 74.44 1.96 27.77
C TYR A 95 73.59 2.25 26.53
N TYR A 96 72.27 2.32 26.70
CA TYR A 96 71.32 2.47 25.60
C TYR A 96 70.66 3.84 25.64
N TYR A 97 70.78 4.61 24.55
CA TYR A 97 70.13 5.90 24.39
C TYR A 97 69.03 5.81 23.31
N PRO A 98 67.78 6.24 23.59
CA PRO A 98 66.69 6.09 22.63
C PRO A 98 66.85 7.08 21.48
N PHE A 99 67.09 6.56 20.27
CA PHE A 99 67.35 7.35 19.07
C PHE A 99 66.08 7.54 18.23
N ALA A 100 65.29 6.49 18.05
CA ALA A 100 63.96 6.58 17.44
C ALA A 100 62.96 5.67 18.16
N GLU A 101 61.72 6.13 18.31
CA GLU A 101 60.63 5.39 18.94
C GLU A 101 59.39 5.43 18.04
N ASN A 102 58.75 4.28 17.82
CA ASN A 102 57.57 4.17 16.94
C ASN A 102 57.75 4.74 15.52
N GLY A 103 59.00 4.82 15.04
CA GLY A 103 59.36 5.33 13.72
C GLY A 103 59.64 6.83 13.65
N PHE A 104 59.62 7.55 14.78
CA PHE A 104 59.98 8.96 14.87
C PHE A 104 61.28 9.14 15.66
N LEU A 105 62.10 10.12 15.27
CA LEU A 105 63.29 10.49 16.04
C LEU A 105 62.89 11.05 17.40
N THR A 106 63.64 10.69 18.45
CA THR A 106 63.40 11.23 19.80
C THR A 106 63.97 12.64 19.95
N ALA A 107 63.58 13.34 21.03
CA ALA A 107 64.24 14.58 21.44
C ALA A 107 65.74 14.41 21.77
N MET A 108 66.20 13.17 22.00
CA MET A 108 67.62 12.83 22.22
C MET A 108 68.37 12.49 20.92
N ALA A 109 67.69 12.33 19.77
CA ALA A 109 68.36 11.99 18.52
C ALA A 109 69.43 13.01 18.09
N PRO A 110 69.22 14.34 18.19
CA PRO A 110 70.23 15.32 17.80
C PRO A 110 71.48 15.29 18.71
N THR A 111 71.29 15.15 20.03
CA THR A 111 72.41 15.07 20.98
C THR A 111 73.15 13.74 20.88
N VAL A 112 72.45 12.64 20.60
CA VAL A 112 73.08 11.35 20.27
C VAL A 112 73.92 11.45 18.99
N LEU A 113 73.47 12.17 17.96
CA LEU A 113 74.29 12.42 16.75
C LEU A 113 75.53 13.25 17.08
N GLU A 114 75.41 14.33 17.85
CA GLU A 114 76.54 15.14 18.32
C GLU A 114 77.58 14.27 19.06
N TRP A 115 77.14 13.34 19.92
CA TRP A 115 78.04 12.44 20.65
C TRP A 115 78.65 11.35 19.76
N ILE A 116 78.00 10.96 18.65
CA ILE A 116 78.56 10.06 17.65
C ILE A 116 79.63 10.79 16.81
N GLU A 117 79.37 12.03 16.40
CA GLU A 117 80.34 12.87 15.68
C GLU A 117 81.57 13.21 16.54
N ARG A 118 81.35 13.49 17.83
CA ARG A 118 82.42 13.69 18.84
C ARG A 118 83.09 12.37 19.27
N GLY A 119 82.50 11.22 18.95
CA GLY A 119 82.94 9.88 19.34
C GLY A 119 82.67 9.46 20.79
N GLU A 120 82.48 10.42 21.70
CA GLU A 120 82.26 10.20 23.14
C GLU A 120 81.09 11.03 23.71
N ASP A 121 80.27 10.39 24.57
CA ASP A 121 79.17 11.03 25.31
C ASP A 121 79.68 11.94 26.46
N PRO A 122 78.80 12.70 27.16
CA PRO A 122 79.21 13.57 28.27
C PRO A 122 79.81 12.85 29.50
N TYR A 123 79.84 11.51 29.49
CA TYR A 123 80.37 10.65 30.55
C TYR A 123 81.58 9.82 30.08
N GLY A 124 82.18 10.15 28.92
CA GLY A 124 83.35 9.47 28.36
C GLY A 124 83.06 8.09 27.76
N ARG A 125 81.78 7.77 27.48
CA ARG A 125 81.37 6.50 26.86
C ARG A 125 81.50 6.60 25.35
N ARG A 126 82.04 5.57 24.70
CA ARG A 126 82.25 5.55 23.24
C ARG A 126 81.06 4.93 22.52
N PHE A 127 80.71 5.45 21.36
CA PHE A 127 79.70 4.82 20.51
C PHE A 127 80.18 3.43 20.05
N ALA A 128 79.31 2.42 20.12
CA ALA A 128 79.67 1.03 19.82
C ALA A 128 79.76 0.73 18.31
N GLY A 129 79.43 1.68 17.44
CA GLY A 129 79.41 1.52 15.98
C GLY A 129 78.10 0.97 15.42
N TYR A 130 77.08 0.69 16.25
CA TYR A 130 75.79 0.15 15.82
C TYR A 130 74.63 0.58 16.73
N PHE A 131 73.42 0.39 16.21
CA PHE A 131 72.16 0.60 16.93
C PHE A 131 71.51 -0.77 17.20
N GLU A 132 70.86 -0.92 18.35
CA GLU A 132 70.05 -2.09 18.68
C GLU A 132 68.56 -1.73 18.64
N ALA A 133 67.78 -2.52 17.90
CA ALA A 133 66.33 -2.40 17.90
C ALA A 133 65.75 -3.24 19.05
N VAL A 134 64.98 -2.63 19.94
CA VAL A 134 64.45 -3.23 21.17
C VAL A 134 62.92 -3.09 21.18
N GLY A 135 62.21 -4.21 21.16
CA GLY A 135 60.74 -4.23 21.25
C GLY A 135 60.10 -5.46 20.60
N ASN A 136 58.82 -5.34 20.26
CA ASN A 136 58.03 -6.43 19.69
C ASN A 136 58.02 -6.37 18.15
N PHE A 137 58.82 -7.24 17.51
CA PHE A 137 58.86 -7.43 16.05
C PHE A 137 57.70 -8.29 15.49
N ARG A 138 56.62 -8.47 16.26
CA ARG A 138 55.41 -9.23 15.94
C ARG A 138 54.17 -8.48 16.47
N HIS A 139 53.96 -7.24 16.02
CA HIS A 139 52.76 -6.49 16.38
C HIS A 139 51.57 -6.85 15.49
N GLY A 140 51.78 -7.00 14.18
CA GLY A 140 50.71 -7.37 13.25
C GLY A 140 51.18 -7.61 11.81
N TYR A 141 50.20 -7.67 10.92
CA TYR A 141 50.39 -7.77 9.47
C TYR A 141 49.45 -6.79 8.76
N VAL A 142 49.91 -6.23 7.63
CA VAL A 142 49.15 -5.34 6.75
C VAL A 142 49.28 -5.85 5.30
N GLU A 143 48.20 -6.40 4.77
CA GLU A 143 48.11 -6.76 3.34
C GLU A 143 47.72 -5.53 2.51
N CYS A 144 48.42 -5.26 1.42
CA CYS A 144 48.09 -4.23 0.44
C CYS A 144 48.57 -4.64 -0.97
N LYS A 145 48.05 -4.05 -2.05
CA LYS A 145 48.75 -4.11 -3.33
C LYS A 145 49.88 -3.08 -3.31
N ARG A 146 50.99 -3.37 -4.00
CA ARG A 146 52.09 -2.41 -4.21
C ARG A 146 51.60 -1.10 -4.86
N SER A 147 50.54 -1.19 -5.67
CA SER A 147 49.82 -0.06 -6.25
C SER A 147 49.25 0.92 -5.23
N ASP A 148 48.98 0.48 -4.00
CA ASP A 148 48.23 1.23 -2.98
C ASP A 148 49.17 1.99 -2.01
N ILE A 149 50.46 1.64 -2.02
CA ILE A 149 51.50 2.35 -1.26
C ILE A 149 51.77 3.69 -1.95
N LEU A 150 51.50 4.79 -1.26
CA LEU A 150 51.72 6.13 -1.81
C LEU A 150 53.22 6.47 -1.77
N TYR A 151 53.71 7.12 -2.85
CA TYR A 151 55.07 7.65 -2.95
C TYR A 151 56.20 6.64 -2.67
N ILE A 152 56.02 5.37 -3.06
CA ILE A 152 56.98 4.28 -2.86
C ILE A 152 58.42 4.63 -3.30
N ASP A 153 58.57 5.39 -4.40
CA ASP A 153 59.85 5.87 -4.92
C ASP A 153 60.50 6.96 -4.06
N GLN A 154 59.70 7.76 -3.35
CA GLN A 154 60.22 8.78 -2.41
C GLN A 154 60.61 8.15 -1.06
N ILE A 155 59.88 7.13 -0.61
CA ILE A 155 60.20 6.39 0.61
C ILE A 155 61.49 5.58 0.42
N THR A 156 61.64 4.89 -0.72
CA THR A 156 62.88 4.18 -1.07
C THR A 156 64.09 5.10 -1.29
N GLN A 157 63.87 6.35 -1.67
CA GLN A 157 64.89 7.41 -1.69
C GLN A 157 65.14 8.07 -0.31
N GLY A 158 64.46 7.63 0.76
CA GLY A 158 64.59 8.21 2.11
C GLY A 158 64.03 9.62 2.27
N LYS A 159 63.29 10.14 1.28
CA LYS A 159 62.73 11.51 1.28
C LYS A 159 61.44 11.62 2.09
N LEU A 160 60.67 10.53 2.20
CA LEU A 160 59.41 10.47 2.93
C LEU A 160 59.55 9.49 4.12
N PRO A 161 59.53 9.98 5.38
CA PRO A 161 59.81 9.15 6.56
C PRO A 161 58.59 8.36 7.07
N VAL A 162 57.58 8.11 6.23
CA VAL A 162 56.29 7.48 6.61
C VAL A 162 55.80 6.58 5.47
N VAL A 163 55.30 5.40 5.80
CA VAL A 163 54.67 4.49 4.82
C VAL A 163 53.16 4.69 4.86
N ILE A 164 52.59 5.32 3.84
CA ILE A 164 51.15 5.55 3.72
C ILE A 164 50.56 4.51 2.76
N VAL A 165 49.67 3.65 3.26
CA VAL A 165 49.09 2.52 2.53
C VAL A 165 47.60 2.80 2.32
N ASP A 166 47.23 3.34 1.16
CA ASP A 166 45.86 3.76 0.84
C ASP A 166 45.01 2.58 0.32
N LYS A 167 44.90 1.52 1.12
CA LYS A 167 44.18 0.26 0.79
C LYS A 167 42.72 0.50 0.39
N TYR A 168 42.11 1.57 0.88
CA TYR A 168 40.72 1.93 0.63
C TYR A 168 40.55 3.05 -0.41
N LYS A 169 41.64 3.53 -1.03
CA LYS A 169 41.68 4.59 -2.05
C LYS A 169 41.04 5.92 -1.60
N ILE A 170 41.14 6.23 -0.30
CA ILE A 170 40.58 7.42 0.34
C ILE A 170 41.41 8.66 0.04
N LEU A 171 42.74 8.53 -0.08
CA LEU A 171 43.65 9.65 -0.36
C LEU A 171 43.84 9.89 -1.87
N ARG A 172 43.45 8.93 -2.71
CA ARG A 172 43.39 9.10 -4.18
C ARG A 172 42.11 9.80 -4.65
N THR A 173 41.53 10.67 -3.82
CA THR A 173 40.22 11.30 -4.02
C THR A 173 40.23 12.45 -5.01
N THR A 174 40.36 12.12 -6.29
CA THR A 174 39.27 12.51 -7.19
C THR A 174 38.22 11.39 -7.08
N PRO A 175 36.93 11.66 -6.81
CA PRO A 175 35.92 10.64 -7.09
C PRO A 175 36.00 10.28 -8.58
N PRO A 176 35.97 8.99 -8.98
CA PRO A 176 35.94 8.64 -10.40
C PRO A 176 34.78 9.38 -11.07
N SER A 177 35.02 9.98 -12.24
CA SER A 177 34.00 10.80 -12.93
C SER A 177 32.70 10.04 -13.15
N GLU A 178 32.83 8.74 -13.44
CA GLU A 178 31.76 7.74 -13.48
C GLU A 178 30.80 7.84 -12.27
N PHE A 179 31.30 7.88 -11.02
CA PHE A 179 30.44 8.01 -9.83
C PHE A 179 29.78 9.39 -9.71
N VAL A 180 30.41 10.45 -10.22
CA VAL A 180 29.82 11.81 -10.23
C VAL A 180 28.72 11.90 -11.29
N GLU A 181 28.92 11.26 -12.44
CA GLU A 181 27.96 11.17 -13.54
C GLU A 181 26.79 10.24 -13.18
N GLU A 182 27.04 9.08 -12.57
CA GLU A 182 26.00 8.19 -12.00
C GLU A 182 25.19 8.92 -10.91
N TYR A 183 25.85 9.63 -9.99
CA TYR A 183 25.14 10.38 -8.95
C TYR A 183 24.32 11.53 -9.53
N ALA A 184 24.83 12.24 -10.54
CA ALA A 184 24.08 13.26 -11.25
C ALA A 184 22.87 12.65 -11.97
N ALA A 185 23.04 11.53 -12.69
CA ALA A 185 21.95 10.81 -13.36
C ALA A 185 20.89 10.34 -12.36
N ALA A 186 21.29 9.79 -11.21
CA ALA A 186 20.39 9.42 -10.11
C ALA A 186 19.63 10.63 -9.56
N GLN A 187 20.28 11.79 -9.41
CA GLN A 187 19.62 13.03 -9.00
C GLN A 187 18.63 13.55 -10.06
N TYR A 188 18.91 13.37 -11.36
CA TYR A 188 17.94 13.69 -12.42
C TYR A 188 16.73 12.74 -12.42
N THR A 189 16.93 11.42 -12.28
CA THR A 189 15.80 10.48 -12.21
C THR A 189 14.96 10.66 -10.95
N ILE A 190 15.57 10.96 -9.80
CA ILE A 190 14.86 11.34 -8.56
C ILE A 190 13.98 12.58 -8.78
N ARG A 191 14.49 13.63 -9.44
CA ARG A 191 13.69 14.82 -9.77
C ARG A 191 12.51 14.50 -10.69
N GLU A 192 12.70 13.64 -11.69
CA GLU A 192 11.62 13.28 -12.61
C GLU A 192 10.54 12.43 -11.94
N LEU A 193 10.93 11.45 -11.13
CA LEU A 193 10.02 10.65 -10.30
C LEU A 193 9.24 11.53 -9.30
N LEU A 194 9.85 12.60 -8.77
CA LEU A 194 9.16 13.57 -7.92
C LEU A 194 8.11 14.40 -8.69
N LYS A 195 8.38 14.81 -9.94
CA LYS A 195 7.34 15.44 -10.80
C LYS A 195 6.18 14.48 -11.05
N GLN A 196 6.48 13.26 -11.51
CA GLN A 196 5.49 12.22 -11.80
C GLN A 196 4.64 11.91 -10.57
N LYS A 197 5.24 11.82 -9.37
CA LYS A 197 4.52 11.68 -8.10
C LYS A 197 3.53 12.81 -7.86
N VAL A 198 3.91 14.07 -8.09
CA VAL A 198 3.02 15.24 -7.94
C VAL A 198 1.89 15.22 -8.97
N GLU A 199 2.15 14.75 -10.19
CA GLU A 199 1.13 14.57 -11.23
C GLU A 199 0.14 13.46 -10.87
N TYR A 200 0.62 12.29 -10.42
CA TYR A 200 -0.24 11.22 -9.92
C TYR A 200 -1.04 11.64 -8.67
N GLU A 201 -0.47 12.42 -7.76
CA GLU A 201 -1.23 12.98 -6.63
C GLU A 201 -2.30 13.99 -7.05
N ARG A 202 -2.16 14.66 -8.19
CA ARG A 202 -3.19 15.52 -8.78
C ARG A 202 -4.27 14.68 -9.46
N THR A 203 -3.91 13.67 -10.25
CA THR A 203 -4.90 12.81 -10.91
C THR A 203 -5.69 11.97 -9.91
N ILE A 204 -5.06 11.45 -8.84
CA ILE A 204 -5.76 10.78 -7.73
C ILE A 204 -6.77 11.71 -7.04
N ARG A 205 -6.42 12.99 -6.83
CA ARG A 205 -7.36 13.99 -6.27
C ARG A 205 -8.53 14.25 -7.21
N ASN A 206 -8.28 14.42 -8.51
CA ASN A 206 -9.33 14.63 -9.50
C ASN A 206 -10.25 13.41 -9.63
N LEU A 207 -9.69 12.20 -9.63
CA LEU A 207 -10.45 10.94 -9.68
C LEU A 207 -11.34 10.76 -8.44
N ARG A 208 -10.86 11.12 -7.25
CA ARG A 208 -11.69 11.11 -6.02
C ARG A 208 -12.86 12.07 -6.13
N LEU A 209 -12.64 13.28 -6.64
CA LEU A 209 -13.72 14.24 -6.88
C LEU A 209 -14.75 13.69 -7.88
N VAL A 210 -14.30 13.12 -8.99
CA VAL A 210 -15.19 12.46 -9.99
C VAL A 210 -15.99 11.32 -9.37
N VAL A 211 -15.38 10.48 -8.53
CA VAL A 211 -16.10 9.43 -7.79
C VAL A 211 -17.20 10.04 -6.92
N THR A 212 -16.87 11.03 -6.08
CA THR A 212 -17.89 11.66 -5.21
C THR A 212 -19.02 12.35 -5.98
N THR A 213 -18.76 12.92 -7.17
CA THR A 213 -19.83 13.46 -8.02
C THR A 213 -20.69 12.37 -8.65
N ARG A 214 -20.11 11.24 -9.08
CA ARG A 214 -20.88 10.10 -9.62
C ARG A 214 -21.67 9.36 -8.54
N GLU A 215 -21.17 9.31 -7.31
CA GLU A 215 -21.91 8.79 -6.16
C GLU A 215 -23.14 9.67 -5.86
N ALA A 216 -22.99 11.00 -5.88
CA ALA A 216 -24.11 11.92 -5.71
C ALA A 216 -25.14 11.84 -6.85
N GLU A 217 -24.70 11.77 -8.12
CA GLU A 217 -25.58 11.53 -9.27
C GLU A 217 -26.34 10.18 -9.15
N PHE A 218 -25.67 9.12 -8.71
CA PHE A 218 -26.29 7.80 -8.54
C PHE A 218 -27.36 7.80 -7.43
N VAL A 219 -27.14 8.52 -6.33
CA VAL A 219 -28.15 8.69 -5.28
C VAL A 219 -29.37 9.44 -5.81
N ALA A 220 -29.18 10.57 -6.51
CA ALA A 220 -30.29 11.33 -7.10
C ALA A 220 -31.10 10.49 -8.11
N LEU A 221 -30.42 9.79 -9.03
CA LEU A 221 -31.07 8.90 -10.00
C LEU A 221 -31.80 7.72 -9.33
N LYS A 222 -31.34 7.25 -8.17
CA LYS A 222 -32.03 6.21 -7.39
C LYS A 222 -33.30 6.76 -6.73
N GLU A 223 -33.25 7.99 -6.20
CA GLU A 223 -34.43 8.68 -5.65
C GLU A 223 -35.48 8.95 -6.74
N ASP A 224 -35.06 9.41 -7.93
CA ASP A 224 -35.92 9.57 -9.11
C ASP A 224 -36.56 8.24 -9.53
N LEU A 225 -35.80 7.14 -9.58
CA LEU A 225 -36.31 5.81 -9.90
C LEU A 225 -37.32 5.29 -8.87
N GLU A 226 -37.12 5.57 -7.58
CA GLU A 226 -38.08 5.22 -6.54
C GLU A 226 -39.35 6.09 -6.62
N GLY A 227 -39.21 7.38 -6.94
CA GLY A 227 -40.34 8.28 -7.24
C GLY A 227 -41.16 7.82 -8.44
N LEU A 228 -40.50 7.50 -9.56
CA LEU A 228 -41.15 6.97 -10.78
C LEU A 228 -41.80 5.60 -10.55
N LYS A 229 -41.15 4.72 -9.78
CA LYS A 229 -41.75 3.44 -9.38
C LYS A 229 -43.03 3.67 -8.58
N ASN A 230 -43.02 4.59 -7.63
CA ASN A 230 -44.19 4.92 -6.82
C ASN A 230 -45.34 5.47 -7.67
N THR A 231 -45.08 6.44 -8.57
CA THR A 231 -46.13 6.99 -9.46
C THR A 231 -46.67 5.95 -10.46
N VAL A 232 -45.83 5.04 -10.96
CA VAL A 232 -46.30 3.90 -11.76
C VAL A 232 -47.22 2.99 -10.93
N THR A 233 -46.91 2.71 -9.65
CA THR A 233 -47.80 1.89 -8.81
C THR A 233 -49.12 2.57 -8.43
N THR A 234 -49.16 3.90 -8.31
CA THR A 234 -50.44 4.62 -8.12
C THR A 234 -51.26 4.61 -9.40
N LEU A 235 -50.65 4.89 -10.55
CA LEU A 235 -51.32 4.84 -11.86
C LEU A 235 -51.85 3.43 -12.20
N LEU A 236 -51.14 2.36 -11.82
CA LEU A 236 -51.63 0.99 -11.97
C LEU A 236 -52.89 0.74 -11.13
N ARG A 237 -52.88 1.12 -9.83
CA ARG A 237 -54.05 1.01 -8.94
C ARG A 237 -55.23 1.85 -9.42
N GLU A 238 -54.98 3.03 -9.96
CA GLU A 238 -55.99 3.87 -10.59
C GLU A 238 -56.55 3.24 -11.87
N ASN A 239 -55.71 2.58 -12.68
CA ASN A 239 -56.15 1.85 -13.87
C ASN A 239 -57.02 0.63 -13.50
N GLU A 240 -56.64 -0.14 -12.47
CA GLU A 240 -57.43 -1.25 -11.93
C GLU A 240 -58.77 -0.76 -11.35
N ARG A 241 -58.76 0.36 -10.61
CA ARG A 241 -59.97 1.02 -10.14
C ARG A 241 -60.86 1.48 -11.30
N LEU A 242 -60.31 2.11 -12.33
CA LEU A 242 -61.10 2.55 -13.49
C LEU A 242 -61.66 1.36 -14.30
N ARG A 243 -60.90 0.27 -14.45
CA ARG A 243 -61.39 -0.98 -15.07
C ARG A 243 -62.54 -1.59 -14.27
N THR A 244 -62.43 -1.66 -12.95
CA THR A 244 -63.51 -2.19 -12.10
C THR A 244 -64.72 -1.27 -12.08
N GLU A 245 -64.53 0.05 -12.00
CA GLU A 245 -65.62 1.03 -12.17
C GLU A 245 -66.33 0.85 -13.52
N LEU A 246 -65.59 0.73 -14.63
CA LEU A 246 -66.15 0.44 -15.97
C LEU A 246 -66.91 -0.88 -16.01
N MET A 247 -66.35 -1.99 -15.51
CA MET A 247 -67.06 -3.27 -15.44
C MET A 247 -68.38 -3.16 -14.66
N THR A 248 -68.41 -2.40 -13.55
CA THR A 248 -69.69 -2.17 -12.84
C THR A 248 -70.64 -1.23 -13.58
N ARG A 249 -70.17 -0.38 -14.50
CA ARG A 249 -71.03 0.42 -15.41
C ARG A 249 -71.60 -0.47 -16.51
N ASP A 250 -70.77 -1.25 -17.21
CA ASP A 250 -71.19 -2.24 -18.20
C ASP A 250 -72.25 -3.20 -17.65
N ILE A 251 -72.06 -3.73 -16.43
CA ILE A 251 -73.04 -4.59 -15.76
C ILE A 251 -74.34 -3.83 -15.47
N ARG A 252 -74.26 -2.58 -14.98
CA ARG A 252 -75.45 -1.73 -14.74
C ARG A 252 -76.18 -1.35 -16.04
N GLU A 253 -75.47 -1.16 -17.14
CA GLU A 253 -76.05 -0.84 -18.45
C GLU A 253 -76.70 -2.07 -19.10
N ARG A 254 -76.08 -3.25 -19.01
CA ARG A 254 -76.71 -4.53 -19.42
C ARG A 254 -77.96 -4.85 -18.58
N LEU A 255 -77.94 -4.57 -17.28
CA LEU A 255 -79.12 -4.70 -16.41
C LEU A 255 -80.20 -3.66 -16.74
N ARG A 256 -79.84 -2.43 -17.15
CA ARG A 256 -80.80 -1.44 -17.66
C ARG A 256 -81.41 -1.87 -18.99
N ALA A 257 -80.60 -2.33 -19.95
CA ALA A 257 -81.07 -2.81 -21.25
C ALA A 257 -82.06 -3.98 -21.10
N THR A 258 -81.67 -5.03 -20.36
CA THR A 258 -82.57 -6.16 -20.07
C THR A 258 -83.77 -5.78 -19.20
N GLY A 259 -83.72 -4.67 -18.46
CA GLY A 259 -84.87 -4.05 -17.82
C GLY A 259 -85.82 -3.39 -18.83
N ILE A 260 -85.28 -2.58 -19.75
CA ILE A 260 -86.03 -1.94 -20.84
C ILE A 260 -86.71 -2.99 -21.72
N GLU A 261 -85.98 -4.02 -22.18
CA GLU A 261 -86.55 -5.15 -22.94
C GLU A 261 -87.72 -5.85 -22.21
N ARG A 262 -87.70 -5.90 -20.88
CA ARG A 262 -88.81 -6.44 -20.09
C ARG A 262 -89.98 -5.48 -20.01
N TYR A 263 -89.72 -4.18 -19.86
CA TYR A 263 -90.78 -3.16 -19.90
C TYR A 263 -91.43 -3.09 -21.29
N GLU A 264 -90.66 -3.15 -22.38
CA GLU A 264 -91.16 -3.20 -23.76
C GLU A 264 -92.05 -4.43 -24.00
N ARG A 265 -91.62 -5.62 -23.56
CA ARG A 265 -92.45 -6.84 -23.63
C ARG A 265 -93.70 -6.77 -22.74
N ILE A 266 -93.63 -6.05 -21.63
CA ILE A 266 -94.80 -5.79 -20.76
C ILE A 266 -95.75 -4.79 -21.41
N THR A 267 -95.26 -3.71 -22.04
CA THR A 267 -96.12 -2.76 -22.77
C THR A 267 -96.73 -3.41 -24.01
N GLU A 268 -95.99 -4.19 -24.80
CA GLU A 268 -96.57 -4.98 -25.90
C GLU A 268 -97.64 -5.98 -25.40
N ALA A 269 -97.41 -6.64 -24.26
CA ALA A 269 -98.39 -7.57 -23.69
C ALA A 269 -99.63 -6.82 -23.14
N LEU A 270 -99.46 -5.64 -22.55
CA LEU A 270 -100.56 -4.79 -22.10
C LEU A 270 -101.33 -4.20 -23.29
N GLU A 271 -100.66 -3.76 -24.35
CA GLU A 271 -101.28 -3.28 -25.59
C GLU A 271 -102.13 -4.37 -26.24
N ARG A 272 -101.59 -5.59 -26.36
CA ARG A 272 -102.34 -6.77 -26.85
C ARG A 272 -103.52 -7.11 -25.94
N LEU A 273 -103.35 -7.06 -24.62
CA LEU A 273 -104.47 -7.24 -23.69
C LEU A 273 -105.50 -6.13 -23.80
N THR A 274 -105.12 -4.89 -24.11
CA THR A 274 -106.08 -3.82 -24.39
C THR A 274 -106.79 -3.99 -25.73
N SER A 275 -106.12 -4.48 -26.79
CA SER A 275 -106.80 -4.82 -28.05
C SER A 275 -107.75 -6.00 -27.88
N ASP A 276 -107.33 -7.06 -27.17
CA ASP A 276 -108.19 -8.20 -26.85
C ASP A 276 -109.40 -7.76 -26.00
N LEU A 277 -109.22 -6.81 -25.08
CA LEU A 277 -110.32 -6.24 -24.29
C LEU A 277 -111.22 -5.31 -25.11
N THR A 278 -110.72 -4.53 -26.07
CA THR A 278 -111.59 -3.77 -26.99
C THR A 278 -112.34 -4.69 -27.93
N ASP A 279 -111.70 -5.71 -28.49
CA ASP A 279 -112.34 -6.73 -29.32
C ASP A 279 -113.41 -7.51 -28.54
N LEU A 280 -113.17 -7.81 -27.26
CA LEU A 280 -114.17 -8.41 -26.37
C LEU A 280 -115.29 -7.44 -26.01
N LEU A 281 -115.02 -6.14 -25.82
CA LEU A 281 -116.04 -5.12 -25.61
C LEU A 281 -116.90 -4.89 -26.85
N ASP A 282 -116.32 -4.92 -28.05
CA ASP A 282 -117.05 -4.85 -29.32
C ASP A 282 -117.80 -6.16 -29.63
N ARG A 283 -117.29 -7.30 -29.17
CA ARG A 283 -118.02 -8.57 -29.18
C ARG A 283 -119.18 -8.56 -28.19
N ILE A 284 -119.04 -7.90 -27.04
CA ILE A 284 -120.12 -7.67 -26.07
C ILE A 284 -121.14 -6.65 -26.61
N SER A 285 -120.72 -5.58 -27.29
CA SER A 285 -121.63 -4.58 -27.87
C SER A 285 -122.42 -5.18 -29.04
N THR A 286 -121.79 -5.94 -29.93
CA THR A 286 -122.46 -6.67 -31.01
C THR A 286 -123.32 -7.84 -30.52
N LEU A 287 -122.95 -8.51 -29.42
CA LEU A 287 -123.84 -9.47 -28.76
C LEU A 287 -125.04 -8.77 -28.11
N ARG A 288 -124.83 -7.62 -27.46
CA ARG A 288 -125.91 -6.80 -26.90
C ARG A 288 -126.88 -6.33 -27.99
N GLU A 289 -126.38 -5.79 -29.10
CA GLU A 289 -127.21 -5.46 -30.26
C GLU A 289 -128.00 -6.67 -30.78
N ARG A 290 -127.39 -7.87 -30.80
CA ARG A 290 -128.08 -9.10 -31.21
C ARG A 290 -129.17 -9.51 -30.22
N VAL A 291 -128.97 -9.34 -28.92
CA VAL A 291 -130.00 -9.57 -27.89
C VAL A 291 -131.14 -8.56 -28.03
N GLU A 292 -130.82 -7.27 -28.19
CA GLU A 292 -131.79 -6.19 -28.45
C GLU A 292 -132.57 -6.38 -29.76
N LYS A 293 -132.01 -7.13 -30.74
CA LYS A 293 -132.66 -7.49 -32.02
C LYS A 293 -133.43 -8.83 -32.01
N ILE A 294 -133.22 -9.71 -31.02
CA ILE A 294 -133.83 -11.05 -30.98
C ILE A 294 -135.00 -11.14 -29.98
N THR A 295 -135.08 -10.25 -28.99
CA THR A 295 -136.19 -10.21 -28.02
C THR A 295 -136.72 -8.78 -27.80
N PRO A 296 -138.00 -8.49 -28.10
CA PRO A 296 -138.64 -7.27 -27.61
C PRO A 296 -138.81 -7.35 -26.08
N ALA A 297 -138.60 -6.23 -25.38
CA ALA A 297 -138.46 -6.22 -23.92
C ALA A 297 -139.80 -6.42 -23.16
N PRO A 298 -139.83 -7.23 -22.09
CA PRO A 298 -140.86 -7.19 -21.05
C PRO A 298 -140.53 -6.18 -19.95
N GLN A 299 -141.55 -5.77 -19.18
CA GLN A 299 -141.47 -4.74 -18.13
C GLN A 299 -141.56 -5.31 -16.71
N VAL A 300 -140.80 -4.71 -15.77
CA VAL A 300 -141.12 -4.51 -14.32
C VAL A 300 -141.21 -5.74 -13.39
N VAL A 301 -140.67 -5.61 -12.16
CA VAL A 301 -141.20 -5.99 -10.81
C VAL A 301 -140.06 -5.85 -9.76
N ALA A 302 -140.38 -5.86 -8.45
CA ALA A 302 -139.58 -5.31 -7.33
C ALA A 302 -139.01 -6.39 -6.33
N PRO A 303 -138.23 -6.02 -5.27
CA PRO A 303 -137.43 -6.92 -4.39
C PRO A 303 -138.21 -7.31 -3.08
N PRO A 304 -137.63 -7.78 -1.94
CA PRO A 304 -136.25 -8.16 -1.50
C PRO A 304 -136.27 -9.63 -0.93
N PRO A 305 -135.64 -10.09 0.20
CA PRO A 305 -134.54 -9.64 1.09
C PRO A 305 -133.49 -10.73 1.53
N LYS A 306 -132.64 -10.39 2.53
CA LYS A 306 -131.77 -11.24 3.40
C LYS A 306 -130.47 -11.82 2.82
N GLU A 307 -129.36 -12.05 3.54
CA GLU A 307 -128.72 -11.59 4.81
C GLU A 307 -127.86 -12.75 5.33
N GLU A 308 -126.53 -12.62 5.44
CA GLU A 308 -125.77 -12.86 6.69
C GLU A 308 -124.25 -12.57 6.57
N LYS A 309 -123.75 -11.87 7.61
CA LYS A 309 -122.40 -11.94 8.24
C LYS A 309 -121.11 -11.91 7.38
N ALA A 310 -120.37 -10.80 7.55
CA ALA A 310 -118.92 -10.82 7.77
C ALA A 310 -118.55 -9.77 8.85
N PRO A 311 -117.69 -10.07 9.85
CA PRO A 311 -117.32 -9.15 10.92
C PRO A 311 -116.02 -8.38 10.68
N ALA A 312 -115.76 -7.38 11.53
CA ALA A 312 -114.48 -6.72 11.77
C ALA A 312 -113.47 -7.66 12.51
N PRO A 313 -112.20 -7.30 12.84
CA PRO A 313 -111.58 -5.96 12.82
C PRO A 313 -110.10 -5.87 12.34
N THR A 314 -109.52 -4.67 12.45
CA THR A 314 -108.07 -4.42 12.52
C THR A 314 -107.45 -5.00 13.81
N PRO A 315 -106.13 -5.32 13.82
CA PRO A 315 -105.21 -4.43 14.53
C PRO A 315 -103.80 -4.29 13.92
N THR A 316 -103.06 -3.29 14.40
CA THR A 316 -101.61 -3.10 14.26
C THR A 316 -100.88 -3.57 15.56
N PRO A 317 -99.70 -3.07 15.96
CA PRO A 317 -98.37 -3.49 15.48
C PRO A 317 -97.39 -3.95 16.59
N ALA A 318 -96.28 -4.61 16.22
CA ALA A 318 -95.03 -4.72 17.00
C ALA A 318 -93.86 -5.17 16.09
N GLY A 319 -92.58 -4.91 16.37
CA GLY A 319 -92.02 -4.02 17.40
C GLY A 319 -90.59 -4.42 17.83
N GLU A 320 -89.61 -3.52 17.61
CA GLU A 320 -88.23 -3.56 18.16
C GLU A 320 -87.36 -4.77 17.69
N GLU A 321 -86.03 -4.89 17.86
CA GLU A 321 -85.06 -4.30 18.80
C GLU A 321 -84.08 -3.25 18.22
N ARG A 322 -83.42 -2.53 19.13
CA ARG A 322 -82.23 -1.69 18.87
C ARG A 322 -80.96 -2.46 19.19
N LYS A 323 -79.86 -2.23 18.46
CA LYS A 323 -78.49 -2.43 18.99
C LYS A 323 -77.58 -1.24 18.72
N TYR A 324 -77.26 -0.52 19.79
CA TYR A 324 -76.11 0.37 19.84
C TYR A 324 -74.85 -0.45 20.12
N ILE A 325 -73.73 -0.12 19.47
CA ILE A 325 -72.39 -0.25 20.04
C ILE A 325 -71.70 1.12 19.91
N LYS A 326 -70.84 1.45 20.87
CA LYS A 326 -70.22 2.77 21.02
C LYS A 326 -69.09 3.02 20.02
N ALA A 327 -68.69 4.28 19.90
CA ALA A 327 -67.38 4.68 19.41
C ALA A 327 -66.25 4.11 20.30
N GLY A 328 -65.06 4.03 19.72
CA GLY A 328 -63.78 4.02 20.41
C GLY A 328 -62.88 5.07 19.75
N GLU A 329 -62.11 5.78 20.56
CA GLU A 329 -61.01 6.67 20.14
C GLU A 329 -59.70 5.88 20.02
#